data_AF-A0A5C7X645-F1
#
_entry.id   AF-A0A5C7X645-F1
#
_cell.length_a   1.000
_cell.length_b   1.000
_cell.length_c   1.000
_cell.angle_alpha   90.00
_cell.angle_beta   90.00
_cell.angle_gamma   90.00
#
_symmetry.space_group_name_H-M   'P 1'
#
loop_
_entity.id
_entity.type
_entity.pdbx_description
1 polymer ?
#
loop_
_entity_poly.entity_id
_entity_poly.type
_entity_poly.pdbx_seq_one_letter_code
_entity_poly.pdbx_strand_id
1 'polypeptide(L)'
;MNNKQKLTAIAEDLMNAYRETEYTVNIEPLITLRVGQKSDALIALHKRHRVESSALITAYNPYSESTLDAKNAQLQSDLYKELQTRSLTFLDGQGLHPSNMWPAEPSFLVLGLSLEASKILGIKFQQNAILWSDKDGIPQLVLLR
;
A
#
# COMPACT_ATOMS: atom_id res chain seq x y z
N MET A 1 -16.24 9.85 30.88
CA MET A 1 -16.52 9.87 29.42
C MET A 1 -15.59 8.87 28.79
N ASN A 2 -16.04 7.62 28.61
CA ASN A 2 -15.16 6.54 28.16
C ASN A 2 -15.02 6.55 26.64
N ASN A 3 -13.77 6.74 26.19
CA ASN A 3 -13.33 6.62 24.81
C ASN A 3 -13.72 5.24 24.26
N LYS A 4 -14.52 5.24 23.19
CA LYS A 4 -14.67 4.07 22.32
C LYS A 4 -13.36 3.91 21.55
N GLN A 5 -12.41 3.17 22.10
CA GLN A 5 -11.36 2.56 21.29
C GLN A 5 -12.06 1.65 20.28
N LYS A 6 -11.99 2.00 18.99
CA LYS A 6 -12.26 1.04 17.93
C LYS A 6 -11.21 -0.05 18.08
N LEU A 7 -11.59 -1.20 18.62
CA LEU A 7 -10.77 -2.40 18.61
C LEU A 7 -10.63 -2.84 17.15
N THR A 8 -9.54 -2.46 16.51
CA THR A 8 -9.10 -3.08 15.26
C THR A 8 -8.53 -4.46 15.64
N ALA A 9 -8.65 -5.47 14.78
CA ALA A 9 -8.01 -6.78 15.02
C ALA A 9 -6.48 -6.74 14.81
N ILE A 10 -5.89 -5.54 14.78
CA ILE A 10 -4.50 -5.27 14.42
C ILE A 10 -3.85 -4.62 15.64
N ALA A 11 -2.76 -5.22 16.14
CA ALA A 11 -2.05 -4.69 17.30
C ALA A 11 -1.54 -3.27 17.05
N GLU A 12 -1.54 -2.43 18.09
CA GLU A 12 -1.12 -1.02 18.00
C GLU A 12 0.31 -0.88 17.46
N ASP A 13 1.23 -1.72 17.92
CA ASP A 13 2.62 -1.72 17.45
C ASP A 13 2.73 -2.00 15.95
N LEU A 14 1.85 -2.87 15.42
CA LEU A 14 1.81 -3.17 13.99
C LEU A 14 1.21 -2.00 13.19
N MET A 15 0.21 -1.30 13.74
CA MET A 15 -0.30 -0.08 13.13
C MET A 15 0.75 1.04 13.11
N ASN A 16 1.54 1.17 14.18
CA ASN A 16 2.66 2.13 14.25
C ASN A 16 3.72 1.79 13.21
N ALA A 17 4.09 0.51 13.07
CA ALA A 17 5.04 0.07 12.05
C ALA A 17 4.57 0.47 10.63
N TYR A 18 3.29 0.32 10.30
CA TYR A 18 2.78 0.79 9.00
C TYR A 18 2.85 2.31 8.83
N ARG A 19 2.58 3.08 9.90
CA ARG A 19 2.62 4.55 9.85
C ARG A 19 4.04 5.07 9.68
N GLU A 20 5.01 4.38 10.26
CA GLU A 20 6.44 4.74 10.21
C GLU A 20 7.15 4.21 8.96
N THR A 21 6.56 3.25 8.26
CA THR A 21 7.11 2.70 7.01
C THR A 21 7.18 3.78 5.93
N GLU A 22 8.34 3.87 5.28
CA GLU A 22 8.52 4.67 4.08
C GLU A 22 8.16 3.82 2.87
N TYR A 23 7.13 4.23 2.14
CA TYR A 23 6.65 3.50 0.98
C TYR A 23 7.20 4.16 -0.29
N THR A 24 8.09 3.49 -1.01
CA THR A 24 8.71 4.06 -2.21
C THR A 24 8.05 3.54 -3.49
N VAL A 25 7.99 4.39 -4.51
CA VAL A 25 7.51 4.06 -5.86
C VAL A 25 8.68 4.23 -6.81
N ASN A 26 9.07 3.14 -7.47
CA ASN A 26 10.29 2.97 -8.25
C ASN A 26 10.14 3.59 -9.65
N ILE A 27 10.06 4.92 -9.68
CA ILE A 27 10.14 5.74 -10.89
C ILE A 27 11.27 6.75 -10.75
N GLU A 28 11.58 7.47 -11.83
CA GLU A 28 12.58 8.55 -11.82
C GLU A 28 11.87 9.92 -11.89
N PRO A 29 12.05 10.82 -10.89
CA PRO A 29 12.72 10.59 -9.62
C PRO A 29 11.91 9.69 -8.66
N LEU A 30 12.59 9.01 -7.74
CA LEU A 30 11.96 8.13 -6.76
C LEU A 30 10.93 8.91 -5.93
N ILE A 31 9.72 8.37 -5.79
CA ILE A 31 8.70 8.96 -4.90
C ILE A 31 8.71 8.20 -3.59
N THR A 32 8.78 8.90 -2.48
CA THR A 32 8.56 8.34 -1.13
C THR A 32 7.23 8.86 -0.59
N LEU A 33 6.38 7.93 -0.16
CA LEU A 33 5.08 8.18 0.43
C LEU A 33 5.15 7.89 1.93
N ARG A 34 4.69 8.84 2.75
CA ARG A 34 4.58 8.69 4.21
C ARG A 34 3.14 8.90 4.61
N VAL A 35 2.65 8.08 5.54
CA VAL A 35 1.25 8.16 5.99
C VAL A 35 0.97 9.55 6.57
N GLY A 36 -0.11 10.17 6.12
CA GLY A 36 -0.56 11.49 6.58
C GLY A 36 0.24 12.67 6.05
N GLN A 37 1.26 12.46 5.22
CA GLN A 37 2.08 13.53 4.64
C GLN A 37 1.78 13.73 3.17
N LYS A 38 1.44 14.97 2.79
CA LYS A 38 1.18 15.32 1.39
C LYS A 38 2.41 15.04 0.52
N SER A 39 2.19 14.42 -0.63
CA SER A 39 3.22 14.18 -1.66
C SER A 39 2.87 14.92 -2.95
N ASP A 40 3.54 16.05 -3.20
CA ASP A 40 3.38 16.79 -4.46
C ASP A 40 3.81 15.96 -5.69
N ALA A 41 4.78 15.06 -5.51
CA ALA A 41 5.21 14.14 -6.56
C ALA A 41 4.10 13.13 -6.92
N LEU A 42 3.35 12.62 -5.93
CA LEU A 42 2.20 11.76 -6.18
C LEU A 42 1.07 12.51 -6.90
N ILE A 43 0.81 13.77 -6.52
CA ILE A 43 -0.18 14.63 -7.22
C ILE A 43 0.24 14.84 -8.67
N ALA A 44 1.52 15.12 -8.92
CA ALA A 44 2.04 15.27 -10.28
C ALA A 44 1.89 13.97 -11.08
N LEU A 45 2.15 12.83 -10.45
CA LEU A 45 1.96 11.51 -11.06
C LEU A 45 0.49 11.25 -11.43
N HIS A 46 -0.45 11.55 -10.52
CA HIS A 46 -1.89 11.47 -10.77
C HIS A 46 -2.30 12.32 -11.97
N LYS A 47 -1.86 13.58 -12.03
CA LYS A 47 -2.14 14.49 -13.15
C LYS A 47 -1.56 13.96 -14.47
N ARG A 48 -0.33 13.43 -14.45
CA ARG A 48 0.32 12.87 -15.65
C ARG A 48 -0.49 11.72 -16.25
N HIS A 49 -1.04 10.87 -15.39
CA HIS A 49 -1.85 9.72 -15.78
C HIS A 49 -3.35 10.01 -15.87
N ARG A 50 -3.77 11.24 -15.62
CA ARG A 50 -5.18 11.69 -15.63
C ARG A 50 -6.08 10.85 -14.72
N VAL A 51 -5.58 10.56 -13.52
CA VAL A 51 -6.31 9.86 -12.46
C VAL A 51 -6.43 10.76 -11.24
N GLU A 52 -7.37 10.44 -10.34
CA GLU A 52 -7.61 11.21 -9.11
C GLU A 52 -7.29 10.41 -7.84
N SER A 53 -6.79 9.18 -7.98
CA SER A 53 -6.44 8.35 -6.83
C SER A 53 -5.43 7.27 -7.19
N SER A 54 -4.85 6.67 -6.16
CA SER A 54 -4.02 5.48 -6.28
C SER A 54 -4.01 4.67 -4.98
N ALA A 55 -3.68 3.40 -5.08
CA ALA A 55 -3.44 2.53 -3.94
C ALA A 55 -2.07 1.84 -4.04
N LEU A 56 -1.32 1.82 -2.96
CA LEU A 56 -0.16 0.94 -2.81
C LEU A 56 -0.63 -0.38 -2.17
N ILE A 57 -0.38 -1.49 -2.84
CA ILE A 57 -0.83 -2.82 -2.44
C ILE A 57 0.32 -3.81 -2.59
N THR A 58 0.47 -4.68 -1.60
CA THR A 58 1.38 -5.83 -1.63
C THR A 58 0.59 -7.11 -1.42
N ALA A 59 1.16 -8.24 -1.84
CA ALA A 59 0.68 -9.57 -1.49
C ALA A 59 1.66 -10.31 -0.56
N TYR A 60 2.75 -9.66 -0.15
CA TYR A 60 3.68 -10.21 0.82
C TYR A 60 3.05 -10.26 2.21
N ASN A 61 3.53 -11.22 3.00
CA ASN A 61 3.18 -11.46 4.40
C ASN A 61 1.67 -11.26 4.67
N PRO A 62 0.79 -12.11 4.09
CA PRO A 62 -0.64 -12.11 4.37
C PRO A 62 -0.95 -11.96 5.86
N TYR A 63 -1.81 -11.01 6.20
CA TYR A 63 -2.16 -10.61 7.57
C TYR A 63 -0.96 -10.24 8.44
N SER A 64 0.16 -9.86 7.81
CA SER A 64 1.46 -9.59 8.42
C SER A 64 2.04 -10.78 9.18
N GLU A 65 1.66 -11.98 8.75
CA GLU A 65 2.28 -13.21 9.19
C GLU A 65 3.48 -13.49 8.28
N SER A 66 4.65 -13.68 8.88
CA SER A 66 5.87 -14.01 8.13
C SER A 66 5.64 -15.28 7.32
N THR A 67 5.89 -15.22 6.02
CA THR A 67 5.86 -16.41 5.15
C THR A 67 7.18 -16.64 4.45
N LEU A 68 7.31 -17.79 3.77
CA LEU A 68 8.51 -18.11 3.00
C LEU A 68 8.64 -17.18 1.79
N ASP A 69 9.86 -16.77 1.47
CA ASP A 69 10.15 -15.87 0.34
C ASP A 69 9.55 -16.37 -0.98
N ALA A 70 9.64 -17.68 -1.26
CA ALA A 70 9.05 -18.27 -2.46
C ALA A 70 7.51 -18.14 -2.49
N LYS A 71 6.85 -18.23 -1.33
CA LYS A 71 5.39 -18.06 -1.22
C LYS A 71 5.01 -16.59 -1.41
N ASN A 72 5.74 -15.68 -0.77
CA ASN A 72 5.57 -14.24 -0.96
C ASN A 72 5.75 -13.83 -2.44
N ALA A 73 6.81 -14.32 -3.09
CA ALA A 73 7.07 -14.07 -4.51
C ALA A 73 5.94 -14.61 -5.42
N GLN A 74 5.42 -15.81 -5.11
CA GLN A 74 4.29 -16.37 -5.84
C GLN A 74 3.02 -15.50 -5.70
N LEU A 75 2.68 -15.10 -4.47
CA LEU A 75 1.52 -14.24 -4.19
C LEU A 75 1.65 -12.88 -4.89
N GLN A 76 2.84 -12.28 -4.89
CA GLN A 76 3.11 -11.03 -5.59
C GLN A 76 3.01 -11.17 -7.11
N SER A 77 3.46 -12.29 -7.67
CA SER A 77 3.24 -12.64 -9.08
C SER A 77 1.74 -12.76 -9.39
N ASP A 78 0.95 -13.32 -8.48
CA ASP A 78 -0.50 -13.46 -8.69
C ASP A 78 -1.22 -12.09 -8.59
N LEU A 79 -0.76 -11.20 -7.72
CA LEU A 79 -1.18 -9.79 -7.72
C LEU A 79 -0.83 -9.10 -9.04
N TYR A 80 0.41 -9.25 -9.53
CA TYR A 80 0.82 -8.71 -10.83
C TYR A 80 -0.11 -9.18 -11.96
N LYS A 81 -0.40 -10.49 -12.04
CA LYS A 81 -1.31 -11.06 -13.04
C LYS A 81 -2.71 -10.49 -12.93
N GLU A 82 -3.24 -10.36 -11.72
CA GLU A 82 -4.55 -9.76 -11.47
C GLU A 82 -4.63 -8.32 -12.00
N LEU A 83 -3.60 -7.51 -11.74
CA LEU A 83 -3.52 -6.14 -12.22
C LEU A 83 -3.47 -6.07 -13.76
N GLN A 84 -2.68 -6.96 -14.37
CA GLN A 84 -2.59 -7.11 -15.83
C GLN A 84 -3.92 -7.55 -16.46
N THR A 85 -4.59 -8.57 -15.92
CA THR A 85 -5.88 -9.06 -16.42
C THR A 85 -6.98 -7.99 -16.36
N ARG A 86 -6.91 -7.09 -15.37
CA ARG A 86 -7.83 -5.96 -15.23
C ARG A 86 -7.43 -4.74 -16.05
N SER A 87 -6.33 -4.81 -16.82
CA SER A 87 -5.76 -3.69 -17.59
C SER A 87 -5.51 -2.43 -16.73
N LEU A 88 -5.14 -2.62 -15.46
CA LEU A 88 -4.85 -1.52 -14.55
C LEU A 88 -3.45 -0.96 -14.83
N THR A 89 -3.29 0.35 -14.67
CA THR A 89 -1.97 0.98 -14.71
C THR A 89 -1.35 0.90 -13.33
N PHE A 90 -0.14 0.36 -13.23
CA PHE A 90 0.58 0.24 -11.96
C PHE A 90 2.08 0.43 -12.13
N LEU A 91 2.74 0.74 -11.02
CA LEU A 91 4.19 0.97 -10.94
C LEU A 91 4.76 0.13 -9.80
N ASP A 92 6.00 -0.34 -9.97
CA ASP A 92 6.71 -1.04 -8.90
C ASP A 92 6.93 -0.09 -7.71
N GLY A 93 6.82 -0.64 -6.52
CA GLY A 93 7.13 0.04 -5.27
C GLY A 93 7.59 -0.93 -4.22
N GLN A 94 7.86 -0.42 -3.02
CA GLN A 94 8.26 -1.22 -1.87
C GLN A 94 7.97 -0.50 -0.55
N GLY A 95 7.73 -1.27 0.50
CA GLY A 95 7.75 -0.78 1.88
C GLY A 95 9.14 -0.95 2.46
N LEU A 96 9.74 0.14 2.94
CA LEU A 96 11.01 0.13 3.66
C LEU A 96 10.81 0.80 5.02
N HIS A 97 10.94 0.02 6.09
CA HIS A 97 10.83 0.58 7.43
C HIS A 97 12.19 1.13 7.89
N PRO A 98 12.29 2.41 8.29
CA PRO A 98 13.56 3.11 8.40
C PRO A 98 14.48 2.62 9.54
N SER A 99 13.93 1.97 10.56
CA SER A 99 14.61 1.68 11.83
C SER A 99 14.83 0.21 12.18
N ASN A 100 14.21 -0.75 11.48
CA ASN A 100 14.15 -2.15 11.92
C ASN A 100 14.91 -3.14 11.03
N MET A 101 15.70 -2.64 10.07
CA MET A 101 16.45 -3.43 9.08
C MET A 101 15.62 -4.49 8.34
N TRP A 102 14.30 -4.34 8.30
CA TRP A 102 13.47 -5.26 7.56
C TRP A 102 13.79 -5.18 6.07
N PRO A 103 13.83 -6.32 5.37
CA PRO A 103 14.03 -6.31 3.93
C PRO A 103 12.90 -5.50 3.29
N ALA A 104 13.25 -4.75 2.24
CA ALA A 104 12.26 -4.01 1.49
C ALA A 104 11.20 -4.98 0.94
N GLU A 105 9.94 -4.69 1.22
CA GLU A 105 8.83 -5.55 0.81
C GLU A 105 8.25 -5.06 -0.51
N PRO A 106 8.29 -5.85 -1.61
CA PRO A 106 7.74 -5.44 -2.89
C PRO A 106 6.25 -5.09 -2.80
N SER A 107 5.85 -4.06 -3.54
CA SER A 107 4.46 -3.61 -3.66
C SER A 107 4.21 -3.01 -5.05
N PHE A 108 2.95 -2.73 -5.36
CA PHE A 108 2.57 -2.00 -6.57
C PHE A 108 1.76 -0.76 -6.21
N LEU A 109 2.11 0.38 -6.79
CA LEU A 109 1.25 1.55 -6.82
C LEU A 109 0.29 1.44 -8.00
N VAL A 110 -0.97 1.13 -7.74
CA VAL A 110 -2.05 1.03 -8.72
C VAL A 110 -2.72 2.38 -8.89
N LEU A 111 -2.70 2.92 -10.11
CA LEU A 111 -3.24 4.23 -10.45
C LEU A 111 -4.72 4.15 -10.84
N GLY A 112 -5.50 5.16 -10.45
CA GLY A 112 -6.92 5.28 -10.78
C GLY A 112 -7.84 4.33 -10.01
N LEU A 113 -7.32 3.62 -9.00
CA LEU A 113 -8.12 2.67 -8.24
C LEU A 113 -8.94 3.38 -7.15
N SER A 114 -10.27 3.24 -7.22
CA SER A 114 -11.16 3.77 -6.18
C SER A 114 -10.88 3.13 -4.82
N LEU A 115 -11.22 3.83 -3.73
CA LEU A 115 -11.04 3.31 -2.38
C LEU A 115 -11.68 1.93 -2.20
N GLU A 116 -12.91 1.74 -2.66
CA GLU A 116 -13.61 0.46 -2.52
C GLU A 116 -12.98 -0.67 -3.36
N ALA A 117 -12.56 -0.38 -4.60
CA ALA A 117 -11.85 -1.37 -5.41
C ALA A 117 -10.48 -1.73 -4.78
N SER A 118 -9.80 -0.75 -4.19
CA SER A 118 -8.55 -0.94 -3.48
C SER A 118 -8.72 -1.83 -2.26
N LYS A 119 -9.77 -1.61 -1.46
CA LYS A 119 -10.12 -2.46 -0.31
C LYS A 119 -10.40 -3.90 -0.74
N ILE A 120 -11.20 -4.10 -1.79
CA ILE A 120 -11.50 -5.44 -2.33
C ILE A 120 -10.21 -6.16 -2.73
N LEU A 121 -9.30 -5.45 -3.42
CA LEU A 121 -8.03 -6.04 -3.86
C LEU A 121 -7.12 -6.37 -2.68
N GLY A 122 -6.98 -5.47 -1.70
CA GLY A 122 -6.20 -5.73 -0.49
C GLY A 122 -6.75 -6.91 0.32
N ILE A 123 -8.08 -7.01 0.47
CA ILE A 123 -8.73 -8.15 1.15
C ILE A 123 -8.47 -9.46 0.41
N LYS A 124 -8.53 -9.46 -0.93
CA LYS A 124 -8.22 -10.64 -1.76
C LYS A 124 -6.79 -11.15 -1.52
N PHE A 125 -5.83 -10.26 -1.32
CA PHE A 125 -4.45 -10.59 -0.96
C PHE A 125 -4.18 -10.59 0.54
N GLN A 126 -5.25 -10.68 1.35
CA GLN A 126 -5.19 -10.88 2.80
C GLN A 126 -4.38 -9.79 3.52
N GLN A 127 -4.40 -8.56 3.02
CA GLN A 127 -3.69 -7.47 3.65
C GLN A 127 -4.47 -6.94 4.85
N ASN A 128 -3.74 -6.55 5.90
CA ASN A 128 -4.32 -5.86 7.06
C ASN A 128 -4.72 -4.43 6.72
N ALA A 129 -3.94 -3.79 5.85
CA ALA A 129 -4.13 -2.42 5.43
C ALA A 129 -3.59 -2.21 4.01
N ILE A 130 -4.02 -1.12 3.38
CA ILE A 130 -3.42 -0.59 2.15
C ILE A 130 -3.11 0.88 2.36
N LEU A 131 -2.23 1.43 1.52
CA LEU A 131 -2.04 2.87 1.45
C LEU A 131 -2.87 3.42 0.29
N TRP A 132 -3.79 4.35 0.55
CA TRP A 132 -4.61 4.96 -0.49
C TRP A 132 -4.44 6.48 -0.49
N SER A 133 -4.47 7.12 -1.65
CA SER A 133 -4.42 8.58 -1.77
C SER A 133 -5.42 9.02 -2.82
N ASP A 134 -6.17 10.07 -2.51
CA ASP A 134 -6.95 10.82 -3.50
C ASP A 134 -6.12 11.93 -4.15
N LYS A 135 -6.82 12.84 -4.85
CA LYS A 135 -6.29 14.00 -5.53
C LYS A 135 -5.51 14.97 -4.64
N ASP A 136 -5.72 14.93 -3.33
CA ASP A 136 -5.00 15.79 -2.38
C ASP A 136 -3.59 15.23 -2.10
N GLY A 137 -3.30 14.01 -2.57
CA GLY A 137 -1.97 13.39 -2.54
C GLY A 137 -1.48 13.09 -1.13
N ILE A 138 -2.39 12.92 -0.17
CA ILE A 138 -2.09 12.55 1.21
C ILE A 138 -2.31 11.04 1.34
N PRO A 139 -1.25 10.23 1.51
CA PRO A 139 -1.38 8.80 1.73
C PRO A 139 -2.05 8.49 3.06
N GLN A 140 -3.14 7.73 3.01
CA GLN A 140 -3.92 7.31 4.15
C GLN A 140 -3.78 5.81 4.32
N LEU A 141 -3.48 5.40 5.55
CA LEU A 141 -3.51 3.99 5.93
C LEU A 141 -4.97 3.56 6.10
N VAL A 142 -5.45 2.71 5.19
CA VAL A 142 -6.82 2.20 5.20
C VAL A 142 -6.81 0.77 5.75
N LEU A 143 -7.43 0.57 6.90
CA LEU A 143 -7.55 -0.74 7.53
C LEU A 143 -8.63 -1.58 6.85
N LEU A 144 -8.35 -2.88 6.70
CA LEU A 144 -9.22 -3.84 6.01
C LEU A 144 -9.88 -4.85 6.95
N ARG A 145 -9.51 -4.83 8.25
CA ARG A 145 -10.04 -5.67 9.33
C ARG A 145 -9.97 -4.98 10.69
#